data_AF-A0A7R7ZUG4-F1
#
_entry.id   AF-A0A7R7ZUG4-F1
#
_cell.length_a   1.000
_cell.length_b   1.000
_cell.length_c   1.000
_cell.angle_alpha   90.00
_cell.angle_beta   90.00
_cell.angle_gamma   90.00
#
_symmetry.space_group_name_H-M   'P 1'
#
loop_
_entity.id
_entity.type
_entity.pdbx_description
1 polymer ?
#
loop_
_entity_poly.entity_id
_entity_poly.type
_entity_poly.pdbx_seq_one_letter_code
_entity_poly.pdbx_strand_id
1 'polypeptide(L)'
;MAAVHGYAGIICVRIFLGLAESPFFPGALLLISSWYKPSEIAVRVAVVYCGNTIANGFGSMFAAGVMSGLNGKGGLEGWRWLFIIEGAGTMVAGLLAVALLPDFPRSGQRKWLSEQEQRFSEWRLARAANDEVDENGSIREGLRDALLDPKAWMLILIQVCQLTSQSWTYFFPTIVKTLGFSNIITLLITAPVYVFGFIAALGNSFIANRTSQRAVLIAWPLIIDIVGNVMVISSRATAVRYIGMFLMCAGSYSAFNVVQAWIASTIPRTRTKRAIVYALVNLFGNSSNIYGSYFFPTSDSPQYRPGGITLSAFAAAGIVLTGLLALYLHTLNVKAQKAEEEDGQIRYKYIW
;
A
#
# COMPACT_ATOMS: atom_id res chain seq x y z
N MET A 1 5.98 -19.75 14.55
CA MET A 1 5.09 -19.42 15.69
C MET A 1 4.40 -20.64 16.29
N ALA A 2 3.96 -21.62 15.48
CA ALA A 2 3.22 -22.80 15.95
C ALA A 2 3.91 -23.67 17.03
N ALA A 3 5.25 -23.74 17.04
CA ALA A 3 6.03 -24.55 17.98
C ALA A 3 6.45 -23.83 19.27
N VAL A 4 6.03 -22.56 19.44
CA VAL A 4 6.47 -21.75 20.57
C VAL A 4 5.51 -21.90 21.76
N HIS A 5 6.06 -22.07 22.96
CA HIS A 5 5.30 -22.23 24.21
C HIS A 5 5.43 -21.05 25.18
N GLY A 6 6.25 -20.03 24.88
CA GLY A 6 6.50 -18.89 25.77
C GLY A 6 6.52 -17.54 25.05
N TYR A 7 6.18 -16.48 25.79
CA TYR A 7 6.09 -15.10 25.28
C TYR A 7 7.39 -14.62 24.63
N ALA A 8 8.53 -14.87 25.28
CA ALA A 8 9.86 -14.52 24.75
C ALA A 8 10.12 -15.19 23.39
N GLY A 9 9.72 -16.45 23.23
CA GLY A 9 9.87 -17.16 21.95
C GLY A 9 8.99 -16.56 20.84
N ILE A 10 7.79 -16.05 21.17
CA ILE A 10 6.90 -15.42 20.20
C ILE A 10 7.54 -14.11 19.70
N ILE A 11 8.12 -13.34 20.61
CA ILE A 11 8.85 -12.11 20.28
C ILE A 11 10.06 -12.43 19.39
N CYS A 12 10.90 -13.39 19.76
CA CYS A 12 12.07 -13.75 18.96
C CYS A 12 11.69 -14.14 17.54
N VAL A 13 10.67 -15.00 17.38
CA VAL A 13 10.18 -15.40 16.05
C VAL A 13 9.62 -14.21 15.27
N ARG A 14 8.92 -13.27 15.93
CA ARG A 14 8.42 -12.04 15.29
C ARG A 14 9.55 -11.14 14.79
N ILE A 15 10.64 -11.02 15.56
CA ILE A 15 11.82 -10.23 15.16
C ILE A 15 12.48 -10.85 13.93
N PHE A 16 12.75 -12.16 13.95
CA PHE A 16 13.35 -12.84 12.79
C PHE A 16 12.45 -12.79 11.56
N LEU A 17 11.13 -12.93 11.73
CA LEU A 17 10.17 -12.78 10.64
C LEU A 17 10.21 -11.37 10.05
N GLY A 18 10.20 -10.32 10.89
CA GLY A 18 10.29 -8.94 10.44
C GLY A 18 11.60 -8.63 9.71
N LEU A 19 12.73 -9.16 10.20
CA LEU A 19 14.02 -9.04 9.52
C LEU A 19 13.99 -9.71 8.14
N ALA A 20 13.44 -10.91 8.03
CA ALA A 20 13.33 -11.64 6.77
C ALA A 20 12.33 -11.01 5.78
N GLU A 21 11.25 -10.39 6.27
CA GLU A 21 10.21 -9.75 5.46
C GLU A 21 10.60 -8.33 5.00
N SER A 22 11.42 -7.62 5.78
CA SER A 22 11.82 -6.24 5.49
C SER A 22 12.37 -5.98 4.07
N PRO A 23 13.20 -6.84 3.45
CA PRO A 23 13.69 -6.61 2.08
C PRO A 23 12.67 -6.98 1.00
N PHE A 24 11.58 -7.69 1.32
CA PHE A 24 10.66 -8.24 0.32
C PHE A 24 10.04 -7.13 -0.56
N PHE A 25 9.43 -6.14 0.08
CA PHE A 25 8.75 -5.06 -0.62
C PHE A 25 9.72 -4.17 -1.44
N PRO A 26 10.80 -3.61 -0.87
CA PRO A 26 11.77 -2.84 -1.65
C PRO A 26 12.49 -3.68 -2.70
N GLY A 27 12.74 -4.97 -2.45
CA GLY A 27 13.33 -5.90 -3.42
C GLY A 27 12.41 -6.14 -4.61
N ALA A 28 11.11 -6.35 -4.39
CA ALA A 28 10.12 -6.47 -5.45
C ALA A 28 10.04 -5.20 -6.30
N LEU A 29 10.03 -4.02 -5.66
CA LEU A 29 10.05 -2.74 -6.36
C LEU A 29 11.33 -2.54 -7.18
N LEU A 30 12.49 -2.92 -6.64
CA LEU A 30 13.77 -2.83 -7.33
C LEU A 30 13.75 -3.69 -8.59
N LEU A 31 13.31 -4.94 -8.48
CA LEU A 31 13.23 -5.87 -9.61
C LEU A 31 12.32 -5.33 -10.71
N ILE A 32 11.14 -4.81 -10.35
CA ILE A 32 10.21 -4.17 -11.31
C ILE A 32 10.89 -2.95 -11.95
N SER A 33 11.58 -2.12 -11.16
CA SER A 33 12.26 -0.93 -11.69
C SER A 33 13.42 -1.26 -12.64
N SER A 34 14.01 -2.45 -12.51
CA SER A 34 15.11 -2.90 -13.37
C SER A 34 14.64 -3.44 -14.71
N TRP A 35 13.39 -3.93 -14.81
CA TRP A 35 12.87 -4.55 -16.03
C TRP A 35 11.91 -3.65 -16.83
N TYR A 36 11.33 -2.63 -16.20
CA TYR A 36 10.28 -1.78 -16.77
C TYR A 36 10.68 -0.31 -16.88
N LYS A 37 10.07 0.39 -17.85
CA LYS A 37 10.28 1.84 -18.05
C LYS A 37 9.62 2.65 -16.93
N PRO A 38 10.09 3.88 -16.63
CA PRO A 38 9.47 4.75 -15.64
C PRO A 38 7.95 4.97 -15.81
N SER A 39 7.47 5.03 -17.06
CA SER A 39 6.04 5.16 -17.37
C SER A 39 5.21 3.89 -17.12
N GLU A 40 5.85 2.72 -17.07
CA GLU A 40 5.20 1.42 -16.91
C GLU A 40 5.21 0.95 -15.45
N ILE A 41 6.16 1.42 -14.64
CA ILE A 41 6.35 1.01 -13.24
C ILE A 41 5.08 1.23 -12.41
N ALA A 42 4.41 2.38 -12.54
CA ALA A 42 3.27 2.73 -11.71
C ALA A 42 2.13 1.69 -11.78
N VAL A 43 1.80 1.21 -12.99
CA VAL A 43 0.77 0.19 -13.18
C VAL A 43 1.20 -1.16 -12.60
N ARG A 44 2.48 -1.53 -12.73
CA ARG A 44 3.01 -2.81 -12.21
C ARG A 44 3.05 -2.82 -10.68
N VAL A 45 3.44 -1.71 -10.06
CA VAL A 45 3.41 -1.55 -8.60
C VAL A 45 1.97 -1.61 -8.08
N ALA A 46 1.01 -1.00 -8.79
CA ALA A 46 -0.40 -1.11 -8.44
C ALA A 46 -0.92 -2.55 -8.46
N VAL A 47 -0.46 -3.39 -9.41
CA VAL A 47 -0.79 -4.84 -9.45
C VAL A 47 -0.23 -5.58 -8.22
N VAL A 48 0.99 -5.25 -7.76
CA VAL A 48 1.56 -5.85 -6.54
C VAL A 48 0.73 -5.48 -5.31
N TYR A 49 0.34 -4.21 -5.18
CA TYR A 49 -0.52 -3.76 -4.08
C TYR A 49 -1.93 -4.36 -4.11
N CYS A 50 -2.50 -4.53 -5.30
CA CYS A 50 -3.74 -5.26 -5.51
C CYS A 50 -3.67 -6.69 -4.98
N GLY A 51 -2.53 -7.36 -5.17
CA GLY A 51 -2.27 -8.68 -4.59
C GLY A 51 -2.36 -8.69 -3.07
N ASN A 52 -1.89 -7.62 -2.40
CA ASN A 52 -2.01 -7.48 -0.94
C ASN A 52 -3.48 -7.38 -0.50
N THR A 53 -4.31 -6.59 -1.17
CA THR A 53 -5.75 -6.47 -0.85
C THR A 53 -6.48 -7.81 -1.01
N ILE A 54 -6.20 -8.53 -2.10
CA ILE A 54 -6.75 -9.88 -2.33
C ILE A 54 -6.27 -10.85 -1.24
N ALA A 55 -4.98 -10.83 -0.90
CA ALA A 55 -4.42 -11.70 0.11
C ALA A 55 -5.08 -11.48 1.49
N ASN A 56 -5.41 -10.25 1.88
CA ASN A 56 -6.14 -9.97 3.12
C ASN A 56 -7.55 -10.58 3.12
N GLY A 57 -8.25 -10.52 1.98
CA GLY A 57 -9.57 -11.14 1.82
C GLY A 57 -9.53 -12.67 1.85
N PHE A 58 -8.70 -13.27 1.01
CA PHE A 58 -8.56 -14.73 0.93
C PHE A 58 -7.93 -15.32 2.18
N GLY A 59 -7.01 -14.60 2.84
CA GLY A 59 -6.40 -15.03 4.11
C GLY A 59 -7.44 -15.20 5.21
N SER A 60 -8.43 -14.30 5.29
CA SER A 60 -9.55 -14.44 6.24
C SER A 60 -10.40 -15.67 5.95
N MET A 61 -10.71 -15.92 4.67
CA MET A 61 -11.49 -17.10 4.25
C MET A 61 -10.72 -18.41 4.49
N PHE A 62 -9.42 -18.41 4.21
CA PHE A 62 -8.51 -19.52 4.47
C PHE A 62 -8.45 -19.82 5.98
N ALA A 63 -8.35 -18.78 6.80
CA ALA A 63 -8.39 -18.90 8.25
C ALA A 63 -9.70 -19.53 8.75
N ALA A 64 -10.85 -19.11 8.19
CA ALA A 64 -12.14 -19.71 8.52
C ALA A 64 -12.17 -21.21 8.22
N GLY A 65 -11.66 -21.61 7.04
CA GLY A 65 -11.58 -23.00 6.62
C GLY A 65 -10.71 -23.84 7.56
N VAL A 66 -9.48 -23.39 7.84
CA VAL A 66 -8.55 -24.10 8.73
C VAL A 66 -9.09 -24.20 10.15
N MET A 67 -9.62 -23.10 10.71
CA MET A 67 -10.17 -23.10 12.06
C MET A 67 -11.42 -23.99 12.20
N SER A 68 -12.22 -24.15 11.13
CA SER A 68 -13.38 -25.04 11.17
C SER A 68 -13.03 -26.53 11.03
N GLY A 69 -12.03 -26.87 10.21
CA GLY A 69 -11.75 -28.26 9.82
C GLY A 69 -10.59 -28.94 10.54
N LEU A 70 -9.68 -28.17 11.16
CA LEU A 70 -8.44 -28.67 11.77
C LEU A 70 -8.30 -28.35 13.27
N ASN A 71 -9.27 -27.67 13.88
CA ASN A 71 -9.20 -27.39 15.31
C ASN A 71 -9.29 -28.70 16.13
N GLY A 72 -8.27 -28.96 16.96
CA GLY A 72 -8.17 -30.19 17.76
C GLY A 72 -7.62 -31.40 17.01
N LYS A 73 -7.39 -31.31 15.69
CA LYS A 73 -6.73 -32.40 14.95
C LYS A 73 -5.25 -32.45 15.28
N GLY A 74 -4.74 -33.65 15.60
CA GLY A 74 -3.34 -33.86 15.99
C GLY A 74 -2.95 -33.21 17.32
N GLY A 75 -3.91 -32.90 18.20
CA GLY A 75 -3.64 -32.27 19.50
C GLY A 75 -3.22 -30.80 19.42
N LEU A 76 -3.37 -30.15 18.26
CA LEU A 76 -3.00 -28.76 18.03
C LEU A 76 -4.23 -27.87 17.88
N GLU A 77 -4.13 -26.65 18.41
CA GLU A 77 -5.14 -25.61 18.25
C GLU A 77 -5.17 -25.10 16.79
N GLY A 78 -6.35 -24.73 16.29
CA GLY A 78 -6.54 -24.33 14.88
C GLY A 78 -5.63 -23.19 14.40
N TRP A 79 -5.25 -22.24 15.26
CA TRP A 79 -4.32 -21.16 14.91
C TRP A 79 -2.88 -21.65 14.68
N ARG A 80 -2.47 -22.76 15.33
CA ARG A 80 -1.15 -23.37 15.11
C ARG A 80 -1.10 -24.02 13.73
N TRP A 81 -2.17 -24.71 13.35
CA TRP A 81 -2.34 -25.27 12.00
C TRP A 81 -2.29 -24.19 10.93
N LEU A 82 -2.90 -23.02 11.19
CA LEU A 82 -2.84 -21.88 10.27
C LEU A 82 -1.40 -21.45 9.98
N PHE A 83 -0.58 -21.24 11.02
CA PHE A 83 0.83 -20.90 10.83
C PHE A 83 1.66 -22.00 10.15
N ILE A 84 1.32 -23.28 10.37
CA ILE A 84 2.00 -24.40 9.71
C ILE A 84 1.69 -24.40 8.22
N ILE A 85 0.43 -24.28 7.84
CA ILE A 85 0.03 -24.36 6.43
C ILE A 85 0.48 -23.10 5.66
N GLU A 86 0.30 -21.91 6.23
CA GLU A 86 0.80 -20.66 5.61
C GLU A 86 2.33 -20.64 5.53
N GLY A 87 3.01 -21.11 6.57
CA GLY A 87 4.47 -21.27 6.56
C GLY A 87 4.94 -22.26 5.50
N ALA A 88 4.27 -23.40 5.35
CA ALA A 88 4.59 -24.38 4.30
C ALA A 88 4.35 -23.81 2.89
N GLY A 89 3.22 -23.13 2.69
CA GLY A 89 2.91 -22.46 1.43
C GLY A 89 3.94 -21.40 1.04
N THR A 90 4.38 -20.58 1.99
CA THR A 90 5.40 -19.55 1.76
C THR A 90 6.78 -20.16 1.48
N MET A 91 7.14 -21.29 2.11
CA MET A 91 8.38 -22.02 1.77
C MET A 91 8.35 -22.53 0.32
N VAL A 92 7.23 -23.13 -0.12
CA VAL A 92 7.07 -23.56 -1.51
C VAL A 92 7.13 -22.38 -2.47
N ALA A 93 6.44 -21.27 -2.15
CA ALA A 93 6.49 -20.06 -2.95
C ALA A 93 7.91 -19.47 -3.02
N GLY A 94 8.69 -19.55 -1.94
CA GLY A 94 10.10 -19.14 -1.91
C GLY A 94 10.99 -20.02 -2.81
N LEU A 95 10.80 -21.34 -2.78
CA LEU A 95 11.51 -22.26 -3.68
C LEU A 95 11.14 -22.01 -5.15
N LEU A 96 9.85 -21.77 -5.44
CA LEU A 96 9.38 -21.40 -6.76
C LEU A 96 9.93 -20.04 -7.18
N ALA A 97 10.03 -19.07 -6.28
CA ALA A 97 10.64 -17.77 -6.56
C ALA A 97 12.09 -17.93 -7.00
N VAL A 98 12.90 -18.77 -6.33
CA VAL A 98 14.29 -19.04 -6.77
C VAL A 98 14.36 -19.67 -8.17
N ALA A 99 13.35 -20.46 -8.55
CA ALA A 99 13.30 -21.09 -9.86
C ALA A 99 12.77 -20.15 -10.97
N LEU A 100 11.77 -19.31 -10.65
CA LEU A 100 10.98 -18.53 -11.61
C LEU A 100 11.37 -17.05 -11.69
N LEU A 101 11.95 -16.45 -10.64
CA LEU A 101 12.30 -15.03 -10.70
C LEU A 101 13.44 -14.82 -11.71
N PRO A 102 13.24 -13.91 -12.68
CA PRO A 102 14.31 -13.52 -13.58
C PRO A 102 15.36 -12.73 -12.79
N ASP A 103 16.61 -13.01 -13.11
CA ASP A 103 17.75 -12.28 -12.60
C ASP A 103 17.76 -10.83 -13.15
N PHE A 104 18.67 -9.98 -12.67
CA PHE A 104 18.77 -8.62 -13.23
C PHE A 104 19.03 -8.67 -14.75
N PRO A 105 18.55 -7.68 -15.53
CA PRO A 105 18.74 -7.68 -16.99
C PRO A 105 20.22 -7.76 -17.41
N ARG A 106 21.14 -7.32 -16.56
CA ARG A 106 22.60 -7.40 -16.75
C ARG A 106 23.26 -8.69 -16.22
N SER A 107 22.56 -9.44 -15.38
CA SER A 107 23.06 -10.73 -14.89
C SER A 107 22.84 -11.75 -16.01
N GLY A 108 23.93 -12.27 -16.58
CA GLY A 108 23.92 -13.17 -17.73
C GLY A 108 23.28 -14.55 -17.51
N GLN A 109 22.36 -14.71 -16.56
CA GLN A 109 21.61 -15.95 -16.35
C GLN A 109 20.49 -16.10 -17.40
N ARG A 110 20.82 -16.81 -18.48
CA ARG A 110 20.01 -17.09 -19.68
C ARG A 110 18.88 -18.12 -19.44
N LYS A 111 18.01 -17.93 -18.44
CA LYS A 111 16.92 -18.91 -18.22
C LYS A 111 15.70 -18.68 -19.12
N TRP A 112 15.43 -17.45 -19.56
CA TRP A 112 14.13 -17.10 -20.17
C TRP A 112 14.18 -16.20 -21.41
N LEU A 113 15.25 -15.43 -21.67
CA LEU A 113 15.35 -14.54 -22.83
C LEU A 113 16.52 -14.92 -23.74
N SER A 114 16.32 -14.74 -25.06
CA SER A 114 17.40 -14.77 -26.05
C SER A 114 18.33 -13.57 -25.87
N GLU A 115 19.59 -13.70 -26.29
CA GLU A 115 20.60 -12.63 -26.21
C GLU A 115 20.15 -11.35 -26.96
N GLN A 116 19.40 -11.52 -28.06
CA GLN A 116 18.81 -10.39 -28.79
C GLN A 116 17.72 -9.68 -27.99
N GLU A 117 16.87 -10.44 -27.29
CA GLU A 117 15.77 -9.88 -26.48
C GLU A 117 16.33 -9.19 -25.23
N GLN A 118 17.38 -9.74 -24.63
CA GLN A 118 18.07 -9.15 -23.49
C GLN A 118 18.70 -7.80 -23.89
N ARG A 119 19.46 -7.77 -24.98
CA ARG A 119 20.03 -6.52 -25.52
C ARG A 119 18.95 -5.50 -25.91
N PHE A 120 17.83 -5.96 -26.47
CA PHE A 120 16.69 -5.11 -26.77
C PHE A 120 16.06 -4.53 -25.49
N SER A 121 15.94 -5.32 -24.43
CA SER A 121 15.41 -4.86 -23.13
C SER A 121 16.33 -3.83 -22.48
N GLU A 122 17.65 -4.04 -22.52
CA GLU A 122 18.66 -3.11 -22.03
C GLU A 122 18.66 -1.81 -22.84
N TRP A 123 18.64 -1.91 -24.17
CA TRP A 123 18.55 -0.75 -25.06
C TRP A 123 17.27 0.05 -24.82
N ARG A 124 16.14 -0.64 -24.63
CA ARG A 124 14.84 -0.02 -24.34
C ARG A 124 14.84 0.73 -23.02
N LEU A 125 15.50 0.18 -21.99
CA LEU A 125 15.66 0.81 -20.67
C LEU A 125 16.63 1.99 -20.74
N ALA A 126 17.77 1.83 -21.43
CA ALA A 126 18.74 2.90 -21.64
C ALA A 126 18.15 4.08 -22.42
N ARG A 127 17.38 3.80 -23.46
CA ARG A 127 16.69 4.82 -24.26
C ARG A 127 15.57 5.51 -23.48
N ALA A 128 14.86 4.79 -22.61
CA ALA A 128 13.85 5.38 -21.73
C ALA A 128 14.46 6.17 -20.56
N ALA A 129 15.70 5.84 -20.16
CA ALA A 129 16.53 6.64 -19.27
C ALA A 129 17.16 7.86 -19.98
N ASN A 130 16.93 8.02 -21.29
CA ASN A 130 17.10 9.27 -22.03
C ASN A 130 18.52 9.87 -21.99
N ASP A 131 19.58 9.06 -21.93
CA ASP A 131 20.96 9.56 -21.72
C ASP A 131 21.07 10.51 -20.50
N GLU A 132 20.15 10.42 -19.52
CA GLU A 132 20.44 10.79 -18.14
C GLU A 132 21.47 9.77 -17.66
N VAL A 133 22.73 9.98 -18.08
CA VAL A 133 23.88 9.57 -17.31
C VAL A 133 23.53 9.99 -15.89
N ASP A 134 23.35 9.00 -15.01
CA ASP A 134 23.39 9.21 -13.57
C ASP A 134 24.67 10.04 -13.35
N GLU A 135 24.54 11.38 -13.29
CA GLU A 135 25.39 12.11 -12.40
C GLU A 135 25.14 11.39 -11.09
N ASN A 136 26.18 10.71 -10.61
CA ASN A 136 26.25 10.16 -9.28
C ASN A 136 26.08 11.32 -8.30
N GLY A 137 24.89 11.93 -8.25
CA GLY A 137 24.51 12.90 -7.27
C GLY A 137 24.70 12.16 -5.97
N SER A 138 25.62 12.67 -5.16
CA SER A 138 26.04 12.01 -3.94
C SER A 138 24.77 11.63 -3.17
N ILE A 139 24.69 10.42 -2.62
CA ILE A 139 23.51 10.00 -1.81
C ILE A 139 23.19 11.08 -0.75
N ARG A 140 24.23 11.77 -0.26
CA ARG A 140 24.13 12.90 0.66
C ARG A 140 23.44 14.13 0.04
N GLU A 141 23.74 14.48 -1.20
CA GLU A 141 23.10 15.58 -1.93
C GLU A 141 21.65 15.24 -2.26
N GLY A 142 21.39 14.04 -2.78
CA GLY A 142 20.03 13.56 -3.01
C GLY A 142 19.19 13.50 -1.74
N LEU A 143 19.80 13.14 -0.60
CA LEU A 143 19.14 13.18 0.71
C LEU A 143 18.86 14.61 1.17
N ARG A 144 19.84 15.51 1.03
CA ARG A 144 19.65 16.93 1.36
C ARG A 144 18.53 17.55 0.53
N ASP A 145 18.51 17.29 -0.77
CA ASP A 145 17.49 17.79 -1.69
C ASP A 145 16.11 17.18 -1.47
N ALA A 146 16.05 15.93 -0.98
CA ALA A 146 14.80 15.29 -0.56
C ALA A 146 14.26 15.92 0.72
N LEU A 147 15.11 16.13 1.73
CA LEU A 147 14.74 16.69 3.03
C LEU A 147 14.38 18.17 2.97
N LEU A 148 14.98 18.93 2.05
CA LEU A 148 14.66 20.33 1.83
C LEU A 148 13.42 20.54 0.94
N ASP A 149 12.90 19.50 0.30
CA ASP A 149 11.75 19.64 -0.59
C ASP A 149 10.43 19.68 0.21
N PRO A 150 9.70 20.81 0.25
CA PRO A 150 8.42 20.88 0.94
C PRO A 150 7.37 19.93 0.37
N LYS A 151 7.47 19.57 -0.93
CA LYS A 151 6.56 18.60 -1.57
C LYS A 151 6.73 17.21 -0.98
N ALA A 152 7.96 16.82 -0.66
CA ALA A 152 8.24 15.52 -0.07
C ALA A 152 7.58 15.39 1.31
N TRP A 153 7.70 16.42 2.15
CA TRP A 153 7.05 16.43 3.46
C TRP A 153 5.52 16.42 3.40
N MET A 154 4.91 17.16 2.46
CA MET A 154 3.46 17.10 2.25
C MET A 154 3.01 15.69 1.84
N LEU A 155 3.73 15.04 0.92
CA LEU A 155 3.45 13.66 0.50
C LEU A 155 3.62 12.66 1.64
N ILE A 156 4.65 12.82 2.48
CA ILE A 156 4.84 12.01 3.69
C ILE A 156 3.64 12.15 4.62
N LEU A 157 3.20 13.39 4.91
CA LEU A 157 2.06 13.64 5.80
C LEU A 157 0.75 13.09 5.24
N ILE A 158 0.52 13.22 3.94
CA ILE A 158 -0.64 12.60 3.27
C ILE A 158 -0.60 11.08 3.46
N GLN A 159 0.55 10.45 3.21
CA GLN A 159 0.71 9.00 3.38
C GLN A 159 0.48 8.54 4.82
N VAL A 160 0.99 9.28 5.81
CA VAL A 160 0.75 9.00 7.23
C VAL A 160 -0.75 9.06 7.52
N CYS A 161 -1.44 10.10 7.07
CA CYS A 161 -2.89 10.21 7.27
C CYS A 161 -3.67 9.06 6.63
N GLN A 162 -3.28 8.63 5.43
CA GLN A 162 -3.88 7.50 4.72
C GLN A 162 -3.71 6.18 5.46
N LEU A 163 -2.47 5.82 5.81
CA LEU A 163 -2.19 4.54 6.49
C LEU A 163 -2.77 4.50 7.89
N THR A 164 -2.85 5.66 8.55
CA THR A 164 -3.56 5.78 9.82
C THR A 164 -5.04 5.51 9.65
N SER A 165 -5.72 6.14 8.66
CA SER A 165 -7.12 5.82 8.34
C SER A 165 -7.32 4.33 8.02
N GLN A 166 -6.35 3.66 7.38
CA GLN A 166 -6.41 2.23 7.06
C GLN A 166 -6.16 1.29 8.26
N SER A 167 -5.82 1.80 9.45
CA SER A 167 -5.46 0.97 10.62
C SER A 167 -6.60 0.09 11.13
N TRP A 168 -7.85 0.32 10.71
CA TRP A 168 -8.98 -0.59 10.99
C TRP A 168 -8.76 -2.00 10.42
N THR A 169 -7.96 -2.15 9.36
CA THR A 169 -7.70 -3.44 8.67
C THR A 169 -7.20 -4.50 9.64
N TYR A 170 -6.33 -4.12 10.58
CA TYR A 170 -5.74 -5.02 11.58
C TYR A 170 -6.78 -5.59 12.56
N PHE A 171 -7.82 -4.82 12.83
CA PHE A 171 -8.89 -5.17 13.75
C PHE A 171 -10.17 -5.56 13.01
N PHE A 172 -10.13 -5.68 11.69
CA PHE A 172 -11.32 -5.85 10.88
C PHE A 172 -12.13 -7.10 11.26
N PRO A 173 -11.54 -8.29 11.45
CA PRO A 173 -12.28 -9.46 11.93
C PRO A 173 -12.94 -9.22 13.30
N THR A 174 -12.26 -8.48 14.19
CA THR A 174 -12.79 -8.12 15.51
C THR A 174 -13.97 -7.15 15.39
N ILE A 175 -13.88 -6.16 14.50
CA ILE A 175 -14.96 -5.22 14.21
C ILE A 175 -16.17 -5.97 13.63
N VAL A 176 -15.95 -6.86 12.67
CA VAL A 176 -17.01 -7.68 12.07
C VAL A 176 -17.63 -8.64 13.10
N LYS A 177 -16.85 -9.16 14.04
CA LYS A 177 -17.36 -10.03 15.12
C LYS A 177 -18.43 -9.34 15.97
N THR A 178 -18.38 -8.01 16.08
CA THR A 178 -19.41 -7.24 16.81
C THR A 178 -20.79 -7.24 16.14
N LEU A 179 -20.92 -7.79 14.92
CA LEU A 179 -22.19 -8.03 14.26
C LEU A 179 -22.98 -9.20 14.86
N GLY A 180 -22.34 -10.00 15.74
CA GLY A 180 -22.99 -11.10 16.46
C GLY A 180 -22.96 -12.45 15.75
N PHE A 181 -22.22 -12.58 14.65
CA PHE A 181 -22.04 -13.86 13.95
C PHE A 181 -21.03 -14.78 14.66
N SER A 182 -21.07 -16.08 14.33
CA SER A 182 -20.05 -17.03 14.80
C SER A 182 -18.65 -16.66 14.27
N ASN A 183 -17.58 -17.11 14.92
CA ASN A 183 -16.20 -16.78 14.51
C ASN A 183 -15.91 -17.19 13.06
N ILE A 184 -16.42 -18.34 12.62
CA ILE A 184 -16.22 -18.85 11.25
C ILE A 184 -16.98 -17.98 10.25
N ILE A 185 -18.26 -17.67 10.52
CA ILE A 185 -19.06 -16.82 9.64
C ILE A 185 -18.47 -15.40 9.58
N THR A 186 -18.00 -14.87 10.70
CA THR A 186 -17.31 -13.57 10.80
C THR A 186 -16.11 -13.49 9.85
N LEU A 187 -15.26 -14.53 9.84
CA LEU A 187 -14.11 -14.61 8.93
C LEU A 187 -14.51 -14.82 7.46
N LEU A 188 -15.68 -15.42 7.20
CA LEU A 188 -16.18 -15.61 5.84
C LEU A 188 -16.72 -14.30 5.27
N ILE A 189 -17.48 -13.53 6.07
CA ILE A 189 -18.12 -12.29 5.62
C ILE A 189 -17.14 -11.10 5.51
N THR A 190 -15.91 -11.23 6.02
CA THR A 190 -14.84 -10.25 5.78
C THR A 190 -14.30 -10.33 4.34
N ALA A 191 -14.27 -11.52 3.73
CA ALA A 191 -13.69 -11.72 2.40
C ALA A 191 -14.42 -10.92 1.29
N PRO A 192 -15.76 -10.92 1.20
CA PRO A 192 -16.49 -10.09 0.24
C PRO A 192 -16.16 -8.58 0.34
N VAL A 193 -15.90 -8.08 1.54
CA VAL A 193 -15.57 -6.67 1.77
C VAL A 193 -14.23 -6.31 1.11
N TYR A 194 -13.21 -7.16 1.29
CA TYR A 194 -11.91 -6.97 0.63
C TYR A 194 -11.97 -7.14 -0.90
N VAL A 195 -12.77 -8.09 -1.39
CA VAL A 195 -12.98 -8.26 -2.84
C VAL A 195 -13.62 -7.02 -3.46
N PHE A 196 -14.64 -6.45 -2.81
CA PHE A 196 -15.24 -5.21 -3.25
C PHE A 196 -14.24 -4.05 -3.20
N GLY A 197 -13.47 -3.93 -2.11
CA GLY A 197 -12.42 -2.94 -1.98
C GLY A 197 -11.38 -3.03 -3.10
N PHE A 198 -10.98 -4.24 -3.48
CA PHE A 198 -10.08 -4.50 -4.60
C PHE A 198 -10.67 -4.02 -5.94
N ILE A 199 -11.93 -4.35 -6.24
CA ILE A 199 -12.61 -3.93 -7.47
C ILE A 199 -12.74 -2.40 -7.52
N ALA A 200 -13.13 -1.77 -6.41
CA ALA A 200 -13.24 -0.31 -6.31
C ALA A 200 -11.86 0.37 -6.49
N ALA A 201 -10.82 -0.16 -5.85
CA ALA A 201 -9.46 0.38 -5.94
C ALA A 201 -8.88 0.24 -7.36
N LEU A 202 -9.15 -0.87 -8.05
CA LEU A 202 -8.80 -1.03 -9.46
C LEU A 202 -9.54 -0.03 -10.35
N GLY A 203 -10.86 0.12 -10.15
CA GLY A 203 -11.67 1.08 -10.89
C GLY A 203 -11.16 2.51 -10.76
N ASN A 204 -10.91 2.95 -9.52
CA ASN A 204 -10.35 4.28 -9.25
C ASN A 204 -8.96 4.45 -9.86
N SER A 205 -8.09 3.43 -9.77
CA SER A 205 -6.74 3.47 -10.34
C SER A 205 -6.77 3.59 -11.87
N PHE A 206 -7.71 2.92 -12.53
CA PHE A 206 -7.89 3.01 -13.98
C PHE A 206 -8.36 4.40 -14.41
N ILE A 207 -9.32 4.98 -13.67
CA ILE A 207 -9.78 6.35 -13.89
C ILE A 207 -8.62 7.32 -13.67
N ALA A 208 -7.82 7.13 -12.60
CA ALA A 208 -6.66 7.96 -12.33
C ALA A 208 -5.58 7.87 -13.40
N ASN A 209 -5.45 6.73 -14.08
CA ASN A 209 -4.53 6.62 -15.21
C ASN A 209 -5.00 7.41 -16.44
N ARG A 210 -6.31 7.59 -16.62
CA ARG A 210 -6.87 8.38 -17.73
C ARG A 210 -7.01 9.87 -17.40
N THR A 211 -7.15 10.22 -16.12
CA THR A 211 -7.40 11.58 -15.66
C THR A 211 -6.19 12.14 -14.91
N SER A 212 -5.71 13.31 -15.33
CA SER A 212 -4.60 14.02 -14.67
C SER A 212 -5.00 14.74 -13.37
N GLN A 213 -6.15 14.42 -12.77
CA GLN A 213 -6.68 15.06 -11.56
C GLN A 213 -6.53 14.13 -10.36
N ARG A 214 -5.30 13.99 -9.86
CA ARG A 214 -4.95 13.00 -8.83
C ARG A 214 -5.55 13.39 -7.48
N ALA A 215 -5.57 14.68 -7.13
CA ALA A 215 -6.14 15.12 -5.85
C ALA A 215 -7.63 14.82 -5.72
N VAL A 216 -8.42 15.01 -6.78
CA VAL A 216 -9.86 14.69 -6.76
C VAL A 216 -10.05 13.20 -6.52
N LEU A 217 -9.25 12.37 -7.19
CA LEU A 217 -9.29 10.91 -7.11
C LEU A 217 -8.75 10.33 -5.79
N ILE A 218 -8.16 11.17 -4.94
CA ILE A 218 -7.79 10.85 -3.55
C ILE A 218 -8.85 11.38 -2.58
N ALA A 219 -9.44 12.55 -2.85
CA ALA A 219 -10.41 13.17 -1.97
C ALA A 219 -11.75 12.42 -1.95
N TRP A 220 -12.30 12.03 -3.10
CA TRP A 220 -13.62 11.37 -3.15
C TRP A 220 -13.64 10.00 -2.45
N PRO A 221 -12.64 9.10 -2.60
CA PRO A 221 -12.66 7.84 -1.89
C PRO A 221 -12.48 8.02 -0.37
N LEU A 222 -11.72 9.03 0.05
CA LEU A 222 -11.59 9.35 1.48
C LEU A 222 -12.91 9.85 2.08
N ILE A 223 -13.71 10.61 1.34
CA ILE A 223 -15.05 10.99 1.78
C ILE A 223 -15.91 9.74 1.98
N ILE A 224 -15.82 8.76 1.06
CA ILE A 224 -16.54 7.49 1.19
C ILE A 224 -16.03 6.69 2.40
N ASP A 225 -14.73 6.68 2.67
CA ASP A 225 -14.16 6.05 3.87
C ASP A 225 -14.70 6.69 5.16
N ILE A 226 -14.79 8.02 5.22
CA ILE A 226 -15.38 8.74 6.36
C ILE A 226 -16.86 8.37 6.51
N VAL A 227 -17.64 8.38 5.42
CA VAL A 227 -19.06 7.99 5.47
C VAL A 227 -19.22 6.55 5.97
N GLY A 228 -18.39 5.62 5.47
CA GLY A 228 -18.38 4.23 5.92
C GLY A 228 -18.07 4.11 7.42
N ASN A 229 -17.03 4.80 7.89
CA ASN A 229 -16.67 4.86 9.30
C ASN A 229 -17.82 5.40 10.16
N VAL A 230 -18.43 6.52 9.75
CA VAL A 230 -19.57 7.15 10.44
C VAL A 230 -20.76 6.19 10.52
N MET A 231 -21.06 5.45 9.46
CA MET A 231 -22.12 4.43 9.46
C MET A 231 -21.85 3.31 10.47
N VAL A 232 -20.60 2.84 10.57
CA VAL A 232 -20.20 1.75 11.49
C VAL A 232 -20.29 2.18 12.96
N ILE A 233 -19.91 3.42 13.30
CA ILE A 233 -19.92 3.92 14.68
C ILE A 233 -21.30 4.42 15.14
N SER A 234 -22.11 4.97 14.23
CA SER A 234 -23.39 5.62 14.56
C SER A 234 -24.53 4.60 14.67
N SER A 235 -24.60 3.64 13.75
CA SER A 235 -25.70 2.69 13.69
C SER A 235 -25.46 1.43 14.53
N ARG A 236 -26.56 0.87 15.06
CA ARG A 236 -26.58 -0.46 15.69
C ARG A 236 -27.12 -1.54 14.75
N ALA A 237 -27.73 -1.16 13.63
CA ALA A 237 -28.30 -2.11 12.69
C ALA A 237 -27.20 -2.84 11.90
N THR A 238 -27.24 -4.17 11.91
CA THR A 238 -26.24 -5.04 11.26
C THR A 238 -26.02 -4.70 9.79
N ALA A 239 -27.12 -4.45 9.05
CA ALA A 239 -27.04 -4.11 7.62
C ALA A 239 -26.29 -2.80 7.37
N VAL A 240 -26.57 -1.75 8.17
CA VAL A 240 -25.93 -0.43 8.02
C VAL A 240 -24.44 -0.52 8.34
N ARG A 241 -24.07 -1.25 9.40
CA ARG A 241 -22.67 -1.45 9.77
C ARG A 241 -21.92 -2.25 8.71
N TYR A 242 -22.53 -3.31 8.17
CA TYR A 242 -21.91 -4.12 7.13
C TYR A 242 -21.69 -3.32 5.85
N ILE A 243 -22.69 -2.55 5.39
CA ILE A 243 -22.54 -1.64 4.24
C ILE A 243 -21.44 -0.60 4.50
N GLY A 244 -21.39 -0.03 5.72
CA GLY A 244 -20.32 0.90 6.10
C GLY A 244 -18.91 0.30 5.96
N MET A 245 -18.74 -0.98 6.30
CA MET A 245 -17.48 -1.71 6.14
C MET A 245 -17.06 -1.86 4.66
N PHE A 246 -18.02 -2.08 3.74
CA PHE A 246 -17.74 -2.06 2.29
C PHE A 246 -17.23 -0.70 1.83
N LEU A 247 -17.85 0.38 2.29
CA LEU A 247 -17.46 1.74 1.94
C LEU A 247 -16.07 2.10 2.50
N MET A 248 -15.78 1.74 3.76
CA MET A 248 -14.45 1.92 4.38
C MET A 248 -13.35 1.22 3.57
N CYS A 249 -13.59 -0.05 3.20
CA CYS A 249 -12.64 -0.82 2.40
C CYS A 249 -12.46 -0.22 1.00
N ALA A 250 -13.55 0.14 0.31
CA ALA A 250 -13.45 0.75 -1.00
C ALA A 250 -12.73 2.10 -0.97
N GLY A 251 -13.04 2.96 0.00
CA GLY A 251 -12.46 4.29 0.12
C GLY A 251 -10.97 4.28 0.42
N SER A 252 -10.56 3.60 1.50
CA SER A 252 -9.17 3.59 1.99
C SER A 252 -8.20 2.97 0.98
N TYR A 253 -8.51 1.80 0.40
CA TYR A 253 -7.63 1.15 -0.59
C TYR A 253 -7.55 1.93 -1.91
N SER A 254 -8.67 2.54 -2.35
CA SER A 254 -8.69 3.36 -3.57
C SER A 254 -7.83 4.61 -3.43
N ALA A 255 -7.90 5.30 -2.29
CA ALA A 255 -7.10 6.49 -2.03
C ALA A 255 -5.60 6.15 -1.93
N PHE A 256 -5.26 5.07 -1.22
CA PHE A 256 -3.89 4.61 -1.06
C PHE A 256 -3.19 4.38 -2.41
N ASN A 257 -3.83 3.68 -3.34
CA ASN A 257 -3.25 3.39 -4.66
C ASN A 257 -2.97 4.67 -5.48
N VAL A 258 -3.87 5.65 -5.43
CA VAL A 258 -3.70 6.91 -6.16
C VAL A 258 -2.61 7.78 -5.53
N VAL A 259 -2.48 7.79 -4.19
CA VAL A 259 -1.38 8.49 -3.51
C VAL A 259 -0.02 7.92 -3.92
N GLN A 260 0.13 6.59 -3.98
CA GLN A 260 1.37 5.96 -4.46
C GLN A 260 1.71 6.38 -5.89
N ALA A 261 0.73 6.39 -6.79
CA ALA A 261 0.92 6.89 -8.15
C ALA A 261 1.29 8.39 -8.18
N TRP A 262 0.70 9.21 -7.30
CA TRP A 262 0.93 10.65 -7.25
C TRP A 262 2.34 11.01 -6.74
N ILE A 263 2.87 10.23 -5.79
CA ILE A 263 4.27 10.35 -5.34
C ILE A 263 5.23 10.12 -6.51
N ALA A 264 4.95 9.11 -7.35
CA ALA A 264 5.76 8.80 -8.53
C ALA A 264 5.84 9.99 -9.51
N SER A 265 4.70 10.66 -9.74
CA SER A 265 4.59 11.74 -10.72
C SER A 265 5.07 13.11 -10.22
N THR A 266 5.05 13.33 -8.89
CA THR A 266 5.35 14.64 -8.28
C THR A 266 6.85 14.86 -8.10
N ILE A 267 7.65 13.78 -8.06
CA ILE A 267 9.10 13.84 -7.88
C ILE A 267 9.82 13.25 -9.11
N PRO A 268 9.83 13.99 -10.23
CA PRO A 268 10.44 13.50 -11.47
C PRO A 268 11.97 13.60 -11.51
N ARG A 269 12.59 14.56 -10.81
CA ARG A 269 14.04 14.86 -10.94
C ARG A 269 14.94 14.06 -9.99
N THR A 270 16.01 13.51 -10.58
CA THR A 270 17.06 12.63 -10.02
C THR A 270 16.51 11.34 -9.42
N ARG A 271 16.90 10.19 -10.01
CA ARG A 271 16.49 8.84 -9.55
C ARG A 271 16.76 8.62 -8.06
N THR A 272 17.91 9.11 -7.57
CA THR A 272 18.33 9.05 -6.17
C THR A 272 17.36 9.77 -5.23
N LYS A 273 16.96 11.01 -5.56
CA LYS A 273 16.00 11.78 -4.76
C LYS A 273 14.64 11.09 -4.70
N ARG A 274 14.13 10.61 -5.84
CA ARG A 274 12.86 9.87 -5.90
C ARG A 274 12.89 8.63 -5.01
N ALA A 275 13.95 7.82 -5.10
CA ALA A 275 14.09 6.61 -4.27
C ALA A 275 14.12 6.93 -2.77
N ILE A 276 14.86 7.97 -2.37
CA ILE A 276 14.93 8.43 -0.97
C ILE A 276 13.55 8.88 -0.48
N VAL A 277 12.82 9.68 -1.26
CA VAL A 277 11.48 10.12 -0.84
C VAL A 277 10.52 8.95 -0.73
N TYR A 278 10.55 7.98 -1.64
CA TYR A 278 9.77 6.75 -1.50
C TYR A 278 10.09 6.00 -0.21
N ALA A 279 11.37 5.87 0.13
CA ALA A 279 11.80 5.23 1.37
C ALA A 279 11.31 5.99 2.60
N LEU A 280 11.42 7.34 2.61
CA LEU A 280 10.91 8.17 3.71
C LEU A 280 9.39 8.08 3.85
N VAL A 281 8.66 8.16 2.74
CA VAL A 281 7.20 8.02 2.71
C VAL A 281 6.77 6.66 3.26
N ASN A 282 7.46 5.58 2.89
CA ASN A 282 7.16 4.25 3.41
C ASN A 282 7.53 4.12 4.90
N LEU A 283 8.68 4.65 5.32
CA LEU A 283 9.15 4.62 6.71
C LEU A 283 8.17 5.35 7.65
N PHE A 284 7.87 6.61 7.35
CA PHE A 284 6.93 7.40 8.14
C PHE A 284 5.50 6.88 7.99
N GLY A 285 5.12 6.42 6.79
CA GLY A 285 3.83 5.79 6.57
C GLY A 285 3.59 4.60 7.50
N ASN A 286 4.53 3.66 7.57
CA ASN A 286 4.40 2.47 8.43
C ASN A 286 4.46 2.78 9.93
N SER A 287 4.91 3.97 10.33
CA SER A 287 4.86 4.39 11.74
C SER A 287 3.41 4.45 12.27
N SER A 288 2.41 4.59 11.39
CA SER A 288 0.99 4.50 11.74
C SER A 288 0.62 3.20 12.42
N ASN A 289 1.32 2.11 12.12
CA ASN A 289 1.04 0.79 12.67
C ASN A 289 1.35 0.71 14.17
N ILE A 290 2.28 1.55 14.66
CA ILE A 290 2.67 1.58 16.08
C ILE A 290 1.49 2.10 16.90
N TYR A 291 1.01 3.31 16.59
CA TYR A 291 -0.06 3.95 17.36
C TYR A 291 -1.46 3.47 16.95
N GLY A 292 -1.64 3.04 15.69
CA GLY A 292 -2.90 2.49 15.19
C GLY A 292 -3.37 1.23 15.94
N SER A 293 -2.42 0.48 16.53
CA SER A 293 -2.72 -0.67 17.39
C SER A 293 -3.49 -0.30 18.67
N TYR A 294 -3.43 0.96 19.11
CA TYR A 294 -4.09 1.44 20.33
C TYR A 294 -5.48 2.04 20.07
N PHE A 295 -5.91 2.16 18.81
CA PHE A 295 -7.19 2.81 18.45
C PHE A 295 -8.43 1.96 18.74
N PHE A 296 -8.27 0.65 18.94
CA PHE A 296 -9.38 -0.28 19.15
C PHE A 296 -9.26 -1.02 20.49
N PRO A 297 -9.30 -0.32 21.64
CA PRO A 297 -9.26 -0.97 22.93
C PRO A 297 -10.55 -1.80 23.13
N THR A 298 -10.42 -2.95 23.80
CA THR A 298 -11.56 -3.84 24.08
C THR A 298 -12.64 -3.19 24.94
N SER A 299 -12.31 -2.15 25.71
CA SER A 299 -13.26 -1.36 26.52
C SER A 299 -14.35 -0.68 25.69
N ASP A 300 -14.06 -0.35 24.43
CA ASP A 300 -14.92 0.49 23.58
C ASP A 300 -15.80 -0.34 22.64
N SER A 301 -15.73 -1.67 22.78
CA SER A 301 -16.63 -2.60 22.11
C SER A 301 -18.09 -2.33 22.51
N PRO A 302 -19.08 -2.43 21.60
CA PRO A 302 -19.01 -2.94 20.22
C PRO A 302 -18.89 -1.86 19.13
N GLN A 303 -19.00 -0.57 19.49
CA GLN A 303 -19.06 0.51 18.50
C GLN A 303 -17.69 1.15 18.19
N TYR A 304 -16.70 0.96 19.06
CA TYR A 304 -15.33 1.49 18.89
C TYR A 304 -15.31 2.96 18.45
N ARG A 305 -16.16 3.80 19.08
CA ARG A 305 -16.38 5.18 18.66
C ARG A 305 -15.09 6.02 18.64
N PRO A 306 -14.21 5.96 19.66
CA PRO A 306 -12.98 6.74 19.64
C PRO A 306 -12.08 6.37 18.46
N GLY A 307 -11.91 5.06 18.21
CA GLY A 307 -11.18 4.55 17.05
C GLY A 307 -11.74 5.10 15.74
N GLY A 308 -13.04 4.92 15.48
CA GLY A 308 -13.66 5.39 14.23
C GLY A 308 -13.61 6.92 14.04
N ILE A 309 -13.71 7.70 15.13
CA ILE A 309 -13.56 9.17 15.07
C ILE A 309 -12.12 9.54 14.71
N THR A 310 -11.12 8.91 15.33
CA THR A 310 -9.71 9.16 15.02
C THR A 310 -9.40 8.82 13.57
N LEU A 311 -9.86 7.66 13.07
CA LEU A 311 -9.66 7.27 11.67
C LEU A 311 -10.30 8.27 10.70
N SER A 312 -11.53 8.71 10.98
CA SER A 312 -12.23 9.70 10.16
C SER A 312 -11.54 11.07 10.20
N ALA A 313 -11.00 11.48 11.35
CA ALA A 313 -10.25 12.72 11.49
C ALA A 313 -8.95 12.70 10.67
N PHE A 314 -8.22 11.59 10.68
CA PHE A 314 -7.03 11.41 9.84
C PHE A 314 -7.38 11.35 8.34
N ALA A 315 -8.49 10.69 7.97
CA ALA A 315 -8.99 10.72 6.59
C ALA A 315 -9.32 12.16 6.14
N ALA A 316 -10.01 12.93 6.98
CA ALA A 316 -10.33 14.33 6.71
C ALA A 316 -9.08 15.22 6.61
N ALA A 317 -8.11 15.04 7.51
CA ALA A 317 -6.81 15.70 7.42
C ALA A 317 -6.09 15.35 6.11
N GLY A 318 -6.17 14.08 5.68
CA GLY A 318 -5.66 13.63 4.39
C GLY A 318 -6.30 14.34 3.20
N ILE A 319 -7.63 14.57 3.22
CA ILE A 319 -8.34 15.34 2.19
C ILE A 319 -7.83 16.78 2.14
N VAL A 320 -7.72 17.44 3.30
CA VAL A 320 -7.25 18.83 3.39
C VAL A 320 -5.82 18.94 2.87
N LEU A 321 -4.91 18.07 3.30
CA LEU A 321 -3.52 18.05 2.86
C LEU A 321 -3.39 17.78 1.36
N THR A 322 -4.21 16.87 0.82
CA THR A 322 -4.27 16.59 -0.62
C THR A 322 -4.72 17.83 -1.39
N GLY A 323 -5.76 18.54 -0.91
CA GLY A 323 -6.21 19.80 -1.49
C GLY A 323 -5.14 20.90 -1.44
N LEU A 324 -4.45 21.05 -0.32
CA LEU A 324 -3.35 22.01 -0.17
C LEU A 324 -2.19 21.71 -1.12
N LEU A 325 -1.80 20.44 -1.26
CA LEU A 325 -0.77 20.04 -2.20
C LEU A 325 -1.22 20.28 -3.65
N ALA A 326 -2.47 20.01 -3.99
CA ALA A 326 -3.02 20.27 -5.32
C ALA A 326 -2.99 21.76 -5.67
N LEU A 327 -3.41 22.63 -4.74
CA LEU A 327 -3.33 24.08 -4.90
C LEU A 327 -1.88 24.55 -5.04
N TYR A 328 -0.97 24.02 -4.22
CA TYR A 328 0.44 24.34 -4.31
C TYR A 328 1.04 23.93 -5.67
N LEU A 329 0.77 22.72 -6.15
CA LEU A 329 1.22 22.25 -7.46
C LEU A 329 0.60 23.07 -8.60
N HIS A 330 -0.68 23.46 -8.48
CA HIS A 330 -1.33 24.33 -9.45
C HIS A 330 -0.65 25.71 -9.52
N THR A 331 -0.32 26.32 -8.37
CA THR A 331 0.41 27.60 -8.36
C THR A 331 1.80 27.48 -8.98
N LEU A 332 2.48 26.34 -8.78
CA LEU A 332 3.78 26.08 -9.42
C LEU A 332 3.63 25.91 -10.93
N ASN A 333 2.56 25.28 -11.41
CA ASN A 333 2.30 25.15 -12.83
C ASN A 333 1.97 26.48 -13.49
N VAL A 334 1.19 27.34 -12.84
CA VAL A 334 0.91 28.69 -13.35
C VAL A 334 2.19 29.52 -13.42
N LYS A 335 3.06 29.44 -12.40
CA LYS A 335 4.37 30.10 -12.42
C LYS A 335 5.29 29.54 -13.50
N ALA A 336 5.30 28.22 -13.67
CA ALA A 336 6.08 27.55 -14.71
C ALA A 336 5.62 28.00 -16.09
N GLN A 337 4.30 27.99 -16.35
CA GLN A 337 3.72 28.41 -17.62
C GLN A 337 4.02 29.87 -17.96
N LYS A 338 3.92 30.79 -17.00
CA LYS A 338 4.31 32.20 -17.22
C LYS A 338 5.77 32.33 -17.63
N ALA A 339 6.65 31.54 -17.00
CA ALA A 339 8.06 31.54 -17.36
C ALA A 339 8.35 30.78 -18.67
N GLU A 340 7.52 29.82 -19.08
CA GLU A 340 7.56 29.23 -20.43
C GLU A 340 7.18 30.27 -21.48
N GLU A 341 6.19 31.12 -21.20
CA GLU A 341 5.75 32.21 -22.07
C GLU A 341 6.80 33.31 -22.20
N GLU A 342 7.62 33.54 -21.16
CA GLU A 342 8.72 34.51 -21.16
C GLU A 342 10.00 33.97 -21.84
N ASP A 343 10.42 32.73 -21.55
CA ASP A 343 11.71 32.18 -21.99
C ASP A 343 11.61 31.22 -23.21
N GLY A 344 10.40 30.81 -23.60
CA GLY A 344 10.17 29.84 -24.69
C GLY A 344 10.61 28.40 -24.40
N GLN A 345 11.12 28.10 -23.19
CA GLN A 345 11.57 26.77 -22.81
C GLN A 345 10.44 25.95 -22.15
N ILE A 346 10.21 24.73 -22.64
CA ILE A 346 9.20 23.80 -22.08
C ILE A 346 9.68 23.30 -20.70
N ARG A 347 8.88 23.54 -19.66
CA ARG A 347 9.09 23.13 -18.27
C ARG A 347 8.13 21.99 -17.90
N TYR A 348 8.53 21.18 -16.93
CA TYR A 348 7.71 20.07 -16.47
C TYR A 348 6.43 20.57 -15.77
N LYS A 349 5.26 20.10 -16.23
CA LYS A 349 3.96 20.41 -15.63
C LYS A 349 3.59 19.33 -14.62
N TYR A 350 3.42 19.72 -13.36
CA TYR A 350 3.01 18.82 -12.29
C TYR A 350 1.57 18.37 -12.51
N ILE A 351 1.29 17.12 -12.15
CA ILE A 351 -0.07 16.58 -12.12
C ILE A 351 -0.66 16.94 -10.75
N TRP A 352 -1.79 17.65 -10.71
CA TRP A 352 -2.42 18.10 -9.46
C TRP A 352 -3.58 17.20 -9.03
#